data_AF-A0A523IF91-F1
#
_entry.id   AF-A0A523IF91-F1
#
_cell.length_a   1.000
_cell.length_b   1.000
_cell.length_c   1.000
_cell.angle_alpha   90.00
_cell.angle_beta   90.00
_cell.angle_gamma   90.00
#
_symmetry.space_group_name_H-M   'P 1'
#
loop_
_entity.id
_entity.type
_entity.pdbx_description
1 polymer ?
#
loop_
_entity_poly.entity_id
_entity_poly.type
_entity_poly.pdbx_seq_one_letter_code
_entity_poly.pdbx_strand_id
1 'polypeptide(L)'
;MLERWFVLALLATTLFALGSFFGKIASDSDIPFRVYFFEGMGTITVLCTIILLKRNEIFSGFALNIPALLMGLSWGIGTVLFIIVLKDAKLSVIVPLTGLYPAITVILAFVFLGERLGVREVAGVSLAVVSAVLLAK
;
A
#
# COMPACT_ATOMS: atom_id res chain seq x y z
N MET A 1 -17.06 -22.28 -1.98
CA MET A 1 -17.36 -20.85 -2.24
C MET A 1 -16.16 -20.06 -1.76
N LEU A 2 -15.63 -19.11 -2.54
CA LEU A 2 -14.52 -18.29 -2.07
C LEU A 2 -14.96 -17.42 -0.88
N GLU A 3 -14.14 -17.38 0.16
CA GLU A 3 -14.43 -16.58 1.35
C GLU A 3 -14.39 -15.08 1.04
N ARG A 4 -15.30 -14.30 1.65
CA ARG A 4 -15.47 -12.87 1.36
C ARG A 4 -14.18 -12.06 1.50
N TRP A 5 -13.38 -12.34 2.52
CA TRP A 5 -12.11 -11.63 2.75
C TRP A 5 -11.11 -11.85 1.61
N PHE A 6 -11.09 -13.05 1.03
CA PHE A 6 -10.19 -13.39 -0.05
C PHE A 6 -10.53 -12.62 -1.34
N VAL A 7 -11.83 -12.51 -1.64
CA VAL A 7 -12.31 -11.71 -2.78
C VAL A 7 -11.94 -10.23 -2.60
N LEU A 8 -12.12 -9.68 -1.40
CA LEU A 8 -11.75 -8.29 -1.10
C LEU A 8 -10.24 -8.06 -1.22
N ALA A 9 -9.42 -9.01 -0.78
CA ALA A 9 -7.96 -8.93 -0.92
C ALA A 9 -7.51 -8.93 -2.39
N LEU A 10 -8.16 -9.72 -3.25
CA LEU A 10 -7.87 -9.74 -4.68
C LEU A 10 -8.26 -8.42 -5.37
N LEU A 11 -9.43 -7.88 -5.02
CA LEU A 11 -9.87 -6.58 -5.52
C LEU A 11 -8.93 -5.45 -5.08
N ALA A 12 -8.53 -5.44 -3.80
CA ALA A 12 -7.57 -4.47 -3.28
C ALA A 12 -6.23 -4.56 -4.03
N THR A 13 -5.70 -5.76 -4.22
CA THR A 13 -4.46 -6.00 -4.98
C THR A 13 -4.57 -5.48 -6.41
N THR A 14 -5.71 -5.70 -7.07
CA THR A 14 -5.98 -5.21 -8.43
C THR A 14 -5.99 -3.67 -8.46
N LEU A 15 -6.66 -3.03 -7.50
CA LEU A 15 -6.71 -1.57 -7.41
C LEU A 15 -5.33 -0.97 -7.11
N PHE A 16 -4.53 -1.62 -6.25
CA PHE A 16 -3.16 -1.20 -5.99
C PHE A 16 -2.28 -1.29 -7.24
N ALA A 17 -2.41 -2.38 -8.02
CA ALA A 17 -1.70 -2.53 -9.29
C ALA A 17 -2.08 -1.43 -10.30
N LEU A 18 -3.37 -1.12 -10.43
CA LEU A 18 -3.84 -0.01 -11.26
C LEU A 18 -3.30 1.33 -10.76
N GLY A 19 -3.29 1.56 -9.45
CA GLY A 19 -2.71 2.75 -8.84
C GLY A 19 -1.23 2.94 -9.20
N SER A 20 -0.41 1.89 -9.09
CA SER A 20 1.00 1.94 -9.48
C SER A 20 1.19 2.20 -10.98
N PHE A 21 0.34 1.58 -11.83
CA PHE A 21 0.36 1.79 -13.28
C PHE A 21 0.03 3.23 -13.67
N PHE A 22 -1.08 3.79 -13.17
CA PHE A 22 -1.44 5.18 -13.41
C PHE A 22 -0.43 6.15 -12.79
N GLY A 23 0.10 5.82 -11.62
CA GLY A 23 1.17 6.59 -10.96
C GLY A 23 2.40 6.73 -11.84
N LYS A 24 2.80 5.67 -12.56
CA LYS A 24 3.92 5.74 -13.51
C LYS A 24 3.62 6.62 -14.71
N ILE A 25 2.45 6.46 -15.32
CA ILE A 25 2.00 7.32 -16.45
C ILE A 25 2.02 8.80 -16.05
N ALA A 26 1.49 9.11 -14.87
CA ALA A 26 1.47 10.47 -14.34
C ALA A 26 2.89 11.00 -14.04
N SER A 27 3.76 10.18 -13.44
CA SER A 27 5.14 10.55 -13.09
C SER A 27 6.05 10.76 -14.30
N ASP A 28 5.78 10.07 -15.41
CA ASP A 28 6.51 10.28 -16.67
C ASP A 28 6.08 11.59 -17.37
N SER A 29 4.84 12.02 -17.13
CA SER A 29 4.24 13.19 -17.79
C SER A 29 4.35 14.48 -16.96
N ASP A 30 4.76 14.39 -15.69
CA ASP A 30 4.66 15.50 -14.74
C ASP A 30 5.77 15.50 -13.66
N ILE A 31 5.79 16.52 -12.80
CA ILE A 31 6.66 16.59 -11.63
C ILE A 31 6.05 15.82 -10.45
N PRO A 32 6.86 15.12 -9.64
CA PRO A 32 6.37 14.28 -8.54
C PRO A 32 5.38 14.96 -7.58
N PHE A 33 5.64 16.24 -7.23
CA PHE A 33 4.80 16.97 -6.28
C PHE A 33 3.40 17.28 -6.81
N ARG A 34 3.25 17.48 -8.12
CA ARG A 34 1.94 17.70 -8.75
C ARG A 34 1.18 16.39 -8.94
N VAL A 35 1.89 15.31 -9.25
CA VAL A 35 1.31 13.96 -9.24
C VAL A 35 0.77 13.61 -7.85
N TYR A 36 1.55 13.84 -6.80
CA TYR A 36 1.10 13.63 -5.42
C TYR A 36 -0.08 14.54 -5.04
N PHE A 37 -0.12 15.79 -5.52
CA PHE A 37 -1.27 16.67 -5.31
C PHE A 37 -2.57 16.06 -5.87
N PHE A 38 -2.55 15.56 -7.11
CA PHE A 38 -3.72 14.91 -7.71
C PHE A 38 -4.07 13.56 -7.09
N GLU A 39 -3.06 12.76 -6.72
CA GLU A 39 -3.27 11.51 -5.96
C GLU A 39 -3.98 11.82 -4.63
N GLY A 40 -3.50 12.83 -3.89
CA GLY A 40 -4.11 13.30 -2.66
C GLY A 40 -5.55 13.77 -2.85
N MET A 41 -5.87 14.48 -3.94
CA MET A 41 -7.26 14.84 -4.28
C MET A 41 -8.14 13.61 -4.50
N GLY A 42 -7.62 12.58 -5.19
CA GLY A 42 -8.30 11.30 -5.36
C GLY A 42 -8.59 10.63 -4.02
N THR A 43 -7.57 10.55 -3.15
CA THR A 43 -7.68 9.96 -1.81
C THR A 43 -8.66 10.73 -0.92
N ILE A 44 -8.64 12.07 -0.95
CA ILE A 44 -9.62 12.92 -0.25
C ILE A 44 -11.03 12.68 -0.78
N THR A 45 -11.19 12.51 -2.10
CA THR A 45 -12.52 12.25 -2.69
C THR A 45 -13.09 10.93 -2.15
N VAL A 46 -12.29 9.85 -2.12
CA VAL A 46 -12.70 8.56 -1.54
C VAL A 46 -13.03 8.71 -0.05
N LEU A 47 -12.18 9.39 0.71
CA LEU A 47 -12.41 9.65 2.14
C LEU A 47 -13.75 10.38 2.37
N CYS A 48 -13.97 11.49 1.66
CA CYS A 48 -15.21 12.27 1.75
C CYS A 48 -16.43 11.42 1.38
N THR A 49 -16.37 10.62 0.31
CA THR A 49 -17.45 9.70 -0.06
C THR A 49 -17.77 8.72 1.06
N ILE A 50 -16.76 8.10 1.68
CA ILE A 50 -16.97 7.18 2.79
C ILE A 50 -17.56 7.89 4.02
N ILE A 51 -17.07 9.09 4.35
CA ILE A 51 -17.64 9.90 5.44
C ILE A 51 -19.11 10.22 5.17
N LEU A 52 -19.48 10.59 3.95
CA LEU A 52 -20.87 10.88 3.60
C LEU A 52 -21.77 9.64 3.76
N LEU A 53 -21.30 8.47 3.32
CA LEU A 53 -22.07 7.23 3.38
C LEU A 53 -22.13 6.61 4.79
N LYS A 54 -21.10 6.84 5.61
CA LYS A 54 -20.88 6.14 6.91
C LYS A 54 -20.71 7.08 8.10
N ARG A 55 -21.15 8.33 7.97
CA ARG A 55 -21.02 9.40 8.97
C ARG A 55 -21.33 8.94 10.39
N ASN A 56 -22.51 8.35 10.58
CA ASN A 56 -22.97 7.99 11.92
C ASN A 56 -22.14 6.84 12.52
N GLU A 57 -21.68 5.90 11.71
CA GLU A 57 -20.81 4.80 12.15
C GLU A 57 -19.42 5.33 12.52
N ILE A 58 -18.86 6.28 11.76
CA ILE A 58 -17.52 6.84 11.97
C ILE A 58 -17.45 7.72 13.23
N PHE A 59 -18.46 8.57 13.44
CA PHE A 59 -18.43 9.56 14.52
C PHE A 59 -19.12 9.09 15.81
N SER A 60 -19.73 7.90 15.82
CA SER A 60 -20.27 7.31 17.05
C SER A 60 -19.13 6.87 17.97
N GLY A 61 -19.10 7.37 19.21
CA GLY A 61 -18.07 7.01 20.18
C GLY A 61 -16.65 7.43 19.76
N PHE A 62 -16.53 8.55 19.04
CA PHE A 62 -15.27 8.97 18.43
C PHE A 62 -14.14 9.10 19.44
N ALA A 63 -13.03 8.40 19.16
CA ALA A 63 -11.78 8.50 19.88
C ALA A 63 -10.62 8.51 18.87
N LEU A 64 -9.54 9.20 19.21
CA LEU A 64 -8.36 9.26 18.36
C LEU A 64 -7.69 7.88 18.29
N ASN A 65 -7.68 7.30 17.09
CA ASN A 65 -6.99 6.05 16.82
C ASN A 65 -5.57 6.32 16.31
N ILE A 66 -4.60 6.33 17.23
CA ILE A 66 -3.19 6.63 16.93
C ILE A 66 -2.59 5.65 15.90
N PRO A 67 -2.75 4.31 16.01
CA PRO A 67 -2.27 3.40 14.97
C PRO A 67 -2.84 3.68 13.58
N ALA A 68 -4.13 3.98 13.47
CA ALA A 68 -4.75 4.31 12.17
C ALA A 68 -4.19 5.63 11.59
N LEU A 69 -3.93 6.62 12.44
CA LEU A 69 -3.28 7.86 12.01
C LEU A 69 -1.84 7.61 11.51
N LEU A 70 -1.06 6.82 12.24
CA LEU A 70 0.29 6.44 11.84
C LEU A 70 0.32 5.61 10.55
N MET A 71 -0.69 4.75 10.34
CA MET A 71 -0.87 4.02 9.08
C MET A 71 -1.05 5.00 7.91
N GLY A 72 -1.94 5.98 8.05
CA GLY A 72 -2.18 7.01 7.03
C GLY A 72 -0.95 7.87 6.74
N LEU A 73 -0.25 8.33 7.78
CA LEU A 73 0.98 9.11 7.64
C LEU A 73 2.09 8.32 6.93
N SER A 74 2.28 7.06 7.34
CA SER A 74 3.29 6.18 6.73
C SER A 74 2.99 5.93 5.26
N TRP A 75 1.72 5.69 4.92
CA TRP A 75 1.30 5.47 3.54
C TRP A 75 1.47 6.74 2.70
N GLY A 76 1.06 7.90 3.19
CA GLY A 76 1.23 9.17 2.49
C GLY A 76 2.70 9.52 2.23
N ILE A 77 3.57 9.41 3.24
CA ILE A 77 5.02 9.63 3.08
C ILE A 77 5.59 8.61 2.08
N GLY A 78 5.22 7.34 2.22
CA GLY A 78 5.64 6.28 1.30
C GLY A 78 5.22 6.56 -0.14
N THR A 79 3.99 7.04 -0.36
CA THR A 79 3.48 7.41 -1.68
C THR A 79 4.29 8.54 -2.30
N VAL A 80 4.66 9.58 -1.55
CA VAL A 80 5.53 10.66 -2.07
C VAL A 80 6.87 10.09 -2.54
N LEU A 81 7.53 9.26 -1.71
CA LEU A 81 8.81 8.64 -2.05
C LEU A 81 8.68 7.70 -3.26
N PHE A 82 7.59 6.94 -3.34
CA PHE A 82 7.28 6.06 -4.47
C PHE A 82 7.12 6.86 -5.77
N ILE A 83 6.34 7.95 -5.75
CA ILE A 83 6.15 8.81 -6.93
C ILE A 83 7.47 9.44 -7.39
N ILE A 84 8.32 9.88 -6.44
CA ILE A 84 9.64 10.43 -6.78
C ILE A 84 10.47 9.40 -7.54
N VAL A 85 10.58 8.17 -7.02
CA VAL A 85 11.42 7.13 -7.66
C VAL A 85 10.82 6.59 -8.95
N LEU A 86 9.49 6.67 -9.14
CA LEU A 86 8.84 6.24 -10.38
C LEU A 86 9.34 7.02 -11.60
N LYS A 87 9.84 8.25 -11.42
CA LYS A 87 10.40 9.04 -12.54
C LYS A 87 11.73 8.48 -13.02
N ASP A 88 12.54 7.97 -12.11
CA ASP A 88 13.93 7.58 -12.39
C ASP A 88 14.11 6.08 -12.65
N ALA A 89 13.11 5.26 -12.32
CA ALA A 89 13.20 3.82 -12.41
C ALA A 89 12.01 3.16 -13.13
N LYS A 90 12.26 1.97 -13.68
CA LYS A 90 11.25 1.17 -14.37
C LYS A 90 10.25 0.60 -13.36
N LEU A 91 8.98 0.55 -13.75
CA LEU A 91 7.92 -0.04 -12.92
C LEU A 91 8.20 -1.52 -12.60
N SER A 92 8.80 -2.25 -13.54
CA SER A 92 9.19 -3.65 -13.38
C SER A 92 10.25 -3.89 -12.30
N VAL A 93 10.95 -2.84 -11.85
CA VAL A 93 11.95 -2.89 -10.78
C VAL A 93 11.36 -2.38 -9.48
N ILE A 94 10.74 -1.19 -9.52
CA ILE A 94 10.24 -0.51 -8.33
C ILE A 94 9.07 -1.25 -7.70
N VAL A 95 8.09 -1.72 -8.48
CA VAL A 95 6.89 -2.37 -7.92
C VAL A 95 7.23 -3.66 -7.18
N PRO A 96 8.04 -4.59 -7.73
CA PRO A 96 8.48 -5.76 -6.97
C PRO A 96 9.29 -5.40 -5.72
N LEU A 97 10.20 -4.42 -5.83
CA LEU A 97 11.04 -3.99 -4.72
C LEU A 97 10.22 -3.41 -3.57
N THR A 98 9.31 -2.48 -3.85
CA THR A 98 8.41 -1.92 -2.82
C THR A 98 7.38 -2.95 -2.38
N GLY A 99 6.98 -3.87 -3.27
CA GLY A 99 6.13 -5.02 -2.98
C GLY A 99 6.71 -6.02 -1.98
N LEU A 100 7.96 -5.84 -1.54
CA LEU A 100 8.55 -6.55 -0.40
C LEU A 100 8.13 -6.01 0.96
N TYR A 101 7.40 -4.90 1.03
CA TYR A 101 6.91 -4.38 2.32
C TYR A 101 6.18 -5.44 3.18
N PRO A 102 5.41 -6.43 2.64
CA PRO A 102 4.79 -7.46 3.46
C PRO A 102 5.80 -8.31 4.23
N ALA A 103 7.01 -8.53 3.70
CA ALA A 103 8.08 -9.23 4.41
C ALA A 103 8.49 -8.45 5.68
N ILE A 104 8.64 -7.13 5.55
CA ILE A 104 8.93 -6.23 6.67
C ILE A 104 7.76 -6.23 7.65
N THR A 105 6.52 -6.14 7.16
CA THR A 105 5.30 -6.20 7.98
C THR A 105 5.21 -7.49 8.79
N VAL A 106 5.54 -8.63 8.18
CA VAL A 106 5.56 -9.94 8.85
C VAL A 106 6.59 -9.97 9.98
N ILE A 107 7.78 -9.40 9.78
CA ILE A 107 8.80 -9.27 10.84
C ILE A 107 8.27 -8.38 11.97
N LEU A 108 7.66 -7.24 11.64
CA LEU A 108 7.07 -6.34 12.64
C LEU A 108 5.94 -7.03 13.43
N ALA A 109 5.09 -7.82 12.76
CA ALA A 109 4.03 -8.56 13.41
C ALA A 109 4.58 -9.64 14.37
N PHE A 110 5.63 -10.35 13.95
CA PHE A 110 6.33 -11.29 14.82
C PHE A 110 6.93 -10.60 16.06
N VAL A 111 7.62 -9.47 15.87
CA VAL A 111 8.32 -8.77 16.96
C VAL A 111 7.38 -8.03 17.92
N PHE A 112 6.38 -7.32 17.39
CA PHE A 112 5.56 -6.39 18.17
C PHE A 112 4.14 -6.90 18.45
N LEU A 113 3.58 -7.79 17.62
CA LEU A 113 2.23 -8.33 17.79
C LEU A 113 2.23 -9.75 18.37
N GLY A 114 3.40 -10.37 18.50
CA GLY A 114 3.54 -11.73 19.05
C GLY A 114 3.01 -12.82 18.12
N GLU A 115 2.80 -12.50 16.84
CA GLU A 115 2.39 -13.48 15.83
C GLU A 115 3.49 -14.52 15.63
N ARG A 116 3.11 -15.80 15.53
CA ARG A 116 4.06 -16.89 15.25
C ARG A 116 3.97 -17.28 13.79
N LEU A 117 5.10 -17.19 13.09
CA LEU A 117 5.19 -17.59 11.70
C LEU A 117 5.44 -19.10 11.61
N GLY A 118 4.55 -19.78 10.88
CA GLY A 118 4.75 -21.14 10.42
C GLY A 118 5.79 -21.20 9.31
N VAL A 119 6.36 -22.40 9.11
CA VAL A 119 7.41 -22.66 8.11
C VAL A 119 6.98 -22.25 6.69
N ARG A 120 5.70 -22.40 6.35
CA ARG A 120 5.16 -22.02 5.03
C ARG A 120 5.17 -20.51 4.79
N GLU A 121 4.86 -19.71 5.80
CA GLU A 121 4.86 -18.24 5.69
C GLU A 121 6.28 -17.72 5.53
N VAL A 122 7.22 -18.26 6.31
CA VAL A 122 8.66 -17.93 6.19
C VAL A 122 9.20 -18.29 4.80
N ALA A 123 8.84 -19.47 4.29
CA ALA A 123 9.22 -19.88 2.93
C ALA A 123 8.62 -18.94 1.87
N GLY A 124 7.34 -18.58 2.00
CA GLY A 124 6.67 -17.65 1.09
C GLY A 124 7.31 -16.25 1.08
N VAL A 125 7.60 -15.70 2.26
CA VAL A 125 8.31 -14.42 2.40
C VAL A 125 9.71 -14.49 1.78
N SER A 126 10.45 -15.56 2.03
CA SER A 126 11.79 -15.76 1.47
C SER A 126 11.76 -15.81 -0.06
N LEU A 127 10.81 -16.56 -0.64
CA LEU A 127 10.62 -16.63 -2.09
C LEU A 127 10.23 -15.28 -2.71
N ALA A 128 9.37 -14.51 -2.03
CA ALA A 128 9.01 -13.16 -2.46
C ALA A 128 10.23 -12.23 -2.49
N VAL A 129 11.07 -12.26 -1.44
CA VAL A 129 12.33 -11.50 -1.37
C VAL A 129 13.26 -11.87 -2.51
N VAL A 130 13.47 -13.17 -2.75
CA VAL A 130 14.32 -13.64 -3.87
C VAL A 130 13.78 -13.16 -5.22
N SER A 131 12.47 -13.28 -5.45
CA SER A 131 11.81 -12.82 -6.68
C SER A 131 12.05 -11.32 -6.94
N ALA A 132 11.84 -10.48 -5.93
CA ALA A 132 12.05 -9.04 -6.08
C ALA A 132 13.52 -8.67 -6.31
N VAL A 133 14.48 -9.35 -5.66
CA VAL A 133 15.91 -9.13 -5.89
C VAL A 133 16.31 -9.49 -7.32
N LEU A 134 15.76 -10.58 -7.86
CA LEU A 134 16.00 -10.98 -9.25
C LEU A 134 15.37 -10.02 -10.26
N LEU A 135 14.23 -9.43 -9.96
CA LEU A 135 13.60 -8.42 -10.83
C LEU A 135 14.30 -7.06 -10.79
N ALA A 136 14.99 -6.75 -9.68
CA ALA A 136 15.66 -5.48 -9.48
C ALA A 136 17.10 -5.42 -10.03
N LYS A 137 17.65 -6.54 -10.51
CA LYS A 137 19.02 -6.66 -11.05
C LYS A 137 19.00 -7.15 -12.49
#